data_AF-A0A9E5KLW3-F1
#
_entry.id   AF-A0A9E5KLW3-F1
#
_cell.length_a   1.000
_cell.length_b   1.000
_cell.length_c   1.000
_cell.angle_alpha   90.00
_cell.angle_beta   90.00
_cell.angle_gamma   90.00
#
_symmetry.space_group_name_H-M   'P 1'
#
loop_
_entity.id
_entity.type
_entity.pdbx_description
1 polymer ?
#
loop_
_entity_poly.entity_id
_entity_poly.type
_entity_poly.pdbx_seq_one_letter_code
_entity_poly.pdbx_strand_id
1 'polypeptide(L)'
;MTPEMQQQLRIRQLVENWAVYRDAGLWDRFRTVWHDDGVMMATWFQGPFEDFIRVTIEGWNKGVSILHFLGGSAIDVQGTRAIAQTKMTISQRGLVEGCLCDVVCTGRFYDFFEERQGR
;
A
#
# COMPACT_ATOMS: atom_id res chain seq x y z
N MET A 1 -18.88 -8.85 17.62
CA MET A 1 -17.49 -8.46 17.27
C MET A 1 -17.10 -7.31 18.17
N THR A 2 -15.91 -7.33 18.78
CA THR A 2 -15.47 -6.24 19.66
C THR A 2 -15.19 -4.97 18.83
N PRO A 3 -15.28 -3.76 19.40
CA PRO A 3 -14.92 -2.52 18.70
C PRO A 3 -13.50 -2.56 18.13
N GLU A 4 -12.55 -3.08 18.90
CA GLU A 4 -11.16 -3.29 18.46
C GLU A 4 -11.07 -4.19 17.23
N MET A 5 -11.76 -5.33 17.23
CA MET A 5 -11.78 -6.24 16.08
C MET A 5 -12.41 -5.57 14.83
N GLN A 6 -13.40 -4.71 15.00
CA GLN A 6 -13.95 -3.94 13.88
C GLN A 6 -12.91 -2.96 13.30
N GLN A 7 -12.15 -2.27 14.14
CA GLN A 7 -11.07 -1.38 13.71
C GLN A 7 -9.95 -2.16 13.00
N GLN A 8 -9.53 -3.30 13.56
CA GLN A 8 -8.54 -4.19 12.93
C GLN A 8 -8.99 -4.65 11.54
N LEU A 9 -10.26 -5.03 11.36
CA LEU A 9 -10.79 -5.43 10.06
C LEU A 9 -10.88 -4.27 9.06
N ARG A 10 -11.24 -3.05 9.51
CA ARG A 10 -11.21 -1.85 8.65
C ARG A 10 -9.81 -1.55 8.15
N ILE A 11 -8.82 -1.60 9.04
CA ILE A 11 -7.41 -1.38 8.70
C ILE A 11 -6.91 -2.47 7.74
N ARG A 12 -7.23 -3.74 8.01
CA ARG A 12 -6.88 -4.85 7.13
C ARG A 12 -7.46 -4.65 5.72
N GLN A 13 -8.73 -4.27 5.64
CA GLN A 13 -9.40 -3.95 4.38
C GLN A 13 -8.74 -2.76 3.67
N LEU A 14 -8.32 -1.72 4.39
CA LEU A 14 -7.60 -0.58 3.81
C LEU A 14 -6.27 -1.03 3.19
N VAL A 15 -5.49 -1.86 3.91
CA VAL A 15 -4.22 -2.42 3.41
C VAL A 15 -4.43 -3.22 2.12
N GLU A 16 -5.43 -4.09 2.09
CA GLU A 16 -5.78 -4.87 0.91
C GLU A 16 -6.22 -3.98 -0.25
N ASN A 17 -7.08 -2.99 0.02
CA ASN A 17 -7.58 -2.06 -0.97
C ASN A 17 -6.47 -1.24 -1.60
N TRP A 18 -5.53 -0.69 -0.83
CA TRP A 18 -4.48 0.15 -1.41
C TRP A 18 -3.61 -0.65 -2.37
N ALA A 19 -3.20 -1.86 -1.97
CA ALA A 19 -2.37 -2.74 -2.79
C ALA A 19 -3.09 -3.11 -4.09
N VAL A 20 -4.34 -3.58 -3.98
CA VAL A 20 -5.13 -3.99 -5.16
C VAL A 20 -5.46 -2.80 -6.06
N TYR A 21 -5.86 -1.65 -5.51
CA TYR A 21 -6.25 -0.49 -6.31
C TYR A 21 -5.05 0.09 -7.06
N ARG A 22 -3.88 0.14 -6.41
CA ARG A 22 -2.64 0.57 -7.06
C ARG A 22 -2.27 -0.36 -8.20
N ASP A 23 -2.26 -1.66 -7.97
CA ASP A 23 -1.79 -2.64 -8.94
C ASP A 23 -2.76 -2.85 -10.11
N ALA A 24 -4.05 -2.52 -9.91
CA ALA A 24 -5.07 -2.56 -10.97
C ALA A 24 -5.29 -1.22 -11.68
N GLY A 25 -4.56 -0.16 -11.29
CA GLY A 25 -4.72 1.16 -11.87
C GLY A 25 -6.05 1.86 -11.56
N LEU A 26 -6.69 1.51 -10.45
CA LEU A 26 -7.95 2.11 -9.99
C LEU A 26 -7.69 3.43 -9.25
N TRP A 27 -7.13 4.42 -9.93
CA TRP A 27 -6.55 5.62 -9.31
C TRP A 27 -7.53 6.41 -8.44
N ASP A 28 -8.79 6.55 -8.87
CA ASP A 28 -9.80 7.26 -8.08
C ASP A 28 -10.12 6.54 -6.77
N ARG A 29 -10.15 5.21 -6.78
CA ARG A 29 -10.28 4.40 -5.56
C ARG A 29 -9.01 4.41 -4.75
N PHE A 30 -7.85 4.42 -5.40
CA PHE A 30 -6.57 4.48 -4.71
C PHE A 30 -6.40 5.81 -3.97
N ARG A 31 -7.00 6.91 -4.41
CA ARG A 31 -7.06 8.15 -3.62
C ARG A 31 -7.89 8.02 -2.35
N THR A 32 -8.90 7.13 -2.30
CA THR A 32 -9.81 7.07 -1.15
C THR A 32 -9.20 6.41 0.08
N VAL A 33 -8.07 5.72 -0.03
CA VAL A 33 -7.39 5.05 1.09
C VAL A 33 -6.36 5.94 1.81
N TRP A 34 -6.31 7.23 1.46
CA TRP A 34 -5.42 8.21 2.07
C TRP A 34 -6.20 9.25 2.85
N HIS A 35 -5.60 9.76 3.92
CA HIS A 35 -5.94 11.09 4.43
C HIS A 35 -5.30 12.16 3.55
N ASP A 36 -5.79 13.40 3.62
CA ASP A 36 -5.32 14.52 2.79
C ASP A 36 -3.82 14.85 3.02
N ASP A 37 -3.29 14.50 4.19
CA ASP A 37 -1.89 14.61 4.60
C ASP A 37 -1.15 13.25 4.56
N GLY A 38 -1.71 12.26 3.89
CA GLY A 38 -1.15 10.92 3.76
C GLY A 38 0.21 10.92 3.05
N VAL A 39 1.11 10.04 3.48
CA VAL A 39 2.49 9.98 3.00
C VAL A 39 2.86 8.55 2.67
N MET A 40 3.52 8.35 1.52
CA MET A 40 4.07 7.06 1.12
C MET A 40 5.58 7.00 1.42
N MET A 41 6.01 5.85 1.94
CA MET A 41 7.40 5.54 2.27
C MET A 41 7.81 4.23 1.58
N ALA A 42 8.34 4.36 0.37
CA ALA A 42 8.93 3.27 -0.39
C ALA A 42 10.45 3.50 -0.57
N THR A 43 11.18 2.44 -0.93
CA THR A 43 12.64 2.54 -1.16
C THR A 43 13.02 3.53 -2.27
N TRP A 44 12.13 3.77 -3.22
CA TRP A 44 12.33 4.65 -4.38
C TRP A 44 11.51 5.95 -4.30
N PHE A 45 10.68 6.14 -3.28
CA PHE A 45 9.80 7.30 -3.14
C PHE A 45 9.51 7.61 -1.68
N GLN A 46 9.62 8.88 -1.29
CA GLN A 46 9.25 9.37 0.04
C GLN A 46 8.55 10.71 -0.12
N GLY A 47 7.25 10.80 0.20
CA GLY A 47 6.51 12.04 0.00
C GLY A 47 4.98 11.91 0.05
N PRO A 48 4.26 13.01 -0.23
CA PRO A 48 2.80 13.05 -0.23
C PRO A 48 2.16 12.02 -1.16
N PHE A 49 0.98 11.52 -0.80
CA PHE A 49 0.32 10.47 -1.56
C PHE A 49 -0.07 10.89 -2.99
N GLU A 50 -0.46 12.14 -3.24
CA GLU A 50 -0.79 12.60 -4.60
C GLU A 50 0.45 12.59 -5.51
N ASP A 51 1.62 12.93 -4.98
CA ASP A 51 2.88 12.82 -5.70
C ASP A 51 3.21 11.35 -6.01
N PHE A 52 2.96 10.45 -5.04
CA PHE A 52 3.13 9.01 -5.22
C PHE A 52 2.22 8.45 -6.32
N ILE A 53 0.94 8.87 -6.33
CA ILE A 53 -0.03 8.47 -7.36
C ILE A 53 0.42 8.96 -8.73
N ARG A 54 0.83 10.23 -8.84
CA ARG A 54 1.33 10.80 -10.10
C ARG A 54 2.50 9.99 -10.66
N VAL A 55 3.56 9.76 -9.88
CA VAL A 55 4.73 9.00 -10.37
C VAL A 55 4.41 7.53 -10.64
N THR A 56 3.45 6.95 -9.91
CA THR A 56 2.97 5.59 -10.18
C THR A 56 2.25 5.53 -11.53
N ILE A 57 1.38 6.50 -11.85
CA ILE A 57 0.70 6.61 -13.16
C ILE A 57 1.72 6.80 -14.29
N GLU A 58 2.73 7.65 -14.10
CA GLU A 58 3.80 7.85 -15.08
C GLU A 58 4.57 6.55 -15.35
N GLY A 59 4.90 5.78 -14.30
CA GLY A 59 5.52 4.46 -14.44
C GLY A 59 4.62 3.47 -15.16
N TRP A 60 3.34 3.41 -14.78
CA TRP A 60 2.33 2.56 -15.40
C TRP A 60 2.22 2.83 -16.91
N ASN A 61 2.14 4.10 -17.31
CA ASN A 61 2.07 4.50 -18.71
C ASN A 61 3.35 4.17 -19.51
N LYS A 62 4.48 3.97 -18.83
CA LYS A 62 5.73 3.47 -19.42
C LYS A 62 5.81 1.93 -19.44
N GLY A 63 4.74 1.24 -19.07
CA GLY A 63 4.65 -0.23 -19.06
C GLY A 63 5.19 -0.89 -17.78
N VAL A 64 5.45 -0.12 -16.71
CA VAL A 64 5.82 -0.70 -15.41
C VAL A 64 4.62 -1.44 -14.82
N SER A 65 4.79 -2.74 -14.58
CA SER A 65 3.79 -3.60 -13.93
C SER A 65 4.38 -4.20 -12.66
N ILE A 66 3.74 -3.92 -11.53
CA ILE A 66 4.16 -4.31 -10.18
C ILE A 66 2.96 -4.97 -9.51
N LEU A 67 3.17 -6.15 -8.92
CA LEU A 67 2.14 -6.92 -8.24
C LEU A 67 2.52 -7.20 -6.80
N HIS A 68 1.62 -6.87 -5.88
CA HIS A 68 1.73 -7.11 -4.46
C HIS A 68 0.91 -8.33 -4.06
N PHE A 69 1.57 -9.36 -3.56
CA PHE A 69 0.91 -10.47 -2.88
C PHE A 69 0.97 -10.24 -1.37
N LEU A 70 -0.19 -10.12 -0.72
CA LEU A 70 -0.28 -9.89 0.72
C LEU A 70 -0.47 -11.20 1.49
N GLY A 71 0.32 -11.36 2.55
CA GLY A 71 0.22 -12.45 3.50
C GLY A 71 -0.55 -12.06 4.76
N GLY A 72 -0.23 -12.71 5.88
CA GLY A 72 -0.84 -12.41 7.18
C GLY A 72 -0.52 -11.00 7.68
N SER A 73 -1.46 -10.44 8.47
CA SER A 73 -1.28 -9.17 9.19
C SER A 73 -1.37 -9.34 10.70
N ALA A 74 -0.64 -8.48 11.41
CA ALA A 74 -0.86 -8.17 12.82
C ALA A 74 -1.17 -6.66 12.93
N ILE A 75 -2.22 -6.31 13.67
CA ILE A 75 -2.73 -4.94 13.75
C ILE A 75 -2.96 -4.59 15.21
N ASP A 76 -2.19 -3.62 15.71
CA ASP A 76 -2.27 -3.13 17.08
C ASP A 76 -2.99 -1.78 17.08
N VAL A 77 -4.12 -1.72 17.79
CA VAL A 77 -4.97 -0.51 17.87
C VAL A 77 -4.86 0.11 19.26
N GLN A 78 -4.67 1.42 19.31
CA GLN A 78 -4.62 2.23 20.53
C GLN A 78 -5.47 3.49 20.36
N GLY A 79 -6.72 3.43 20.81
CA GLY A 79 -7.67 4.52 20.68
C GLY A 79 -7.98 4.82 19.21
N THR A 80 -7.54 5.98 18.74
CA THR A 80 -7.71 6.42 17.34
C THR A 80 -6.48 6.16 16.48
N ARG A 81 -5.45 5.49 16.98
CA ARG A 81 -4.22 5.20 16.22
C ARG A 81 -3.99 3.71 16.12
N ALA A 82 -3.30 3.29 15.06
CA ALA A 82 -2.93 1.89 14.91
C ALA A 82 -1.65 1.72 14.10
N ILE A 83 -1.02 0.57 14.28
CA ILE A 83 0.07 0.08 13.45
C ILE A 83 -0.39 -1.24 12.82
N ALA A 84 -0.26 -1.35 11.49
CA ALA A 84 -0.43 -2.62 10.80
C ALA A 84 0.91 -3.12 10.26
N GLN A 85 1.15 -4.40 10.48
CA GLN A 85 2.27 -5.12 9.90
C GLN A 85 1.73 -6.18 8.96
N THR A 86 2.04 -6.08 7.67
CA THR A 86 1.53 -7.01 6.65
C THR A 86 2.69 -7.62 5.90
N LYS A 87 2.81 -8.96 5.94
CA LYS A 87 3.78 -9.66 5.09
C LYS A 87 3.42 -9.43 3.64
N MET A 88 4.41 -9.19 2.79
CA MET A 88 4.17 -9.02 1.36
C MET A 88 5.29 -9.61 0.51
N THR A 89 4.94 -9.88 -0.74
CA THR A 89 5.89 -10.10 -1.81
C THR A 89 5.54 -9.16 -2.96
N ILE A 90 6.55 -8.48 -3.50
CA ILE A 90 6.44 -7.63 -4.68
C ILE A 90 7.07 -8.37 -5.85
N SER A 91 6.30 -8.53 -6.92
CA SER A 91 6.76 -9.12 -8.18
C SER A 91 6.74 -8.07 -9.28
N GLN A 92 7.84 -7.99 -10.03
CA GLN A 92 7.96 -7.11 -11.19
C GLN A 92 8.85 -7.77 -12.23
N ARG A 93 8.56 -7.53 -13.51
CA ARG A 93 9.49 -7.82 -14.61
C ARG A 93 10.20 -6.54 -15.04
N GLY A 94 11.52 -6.60 -15.19
CA GLY A 94 12.33 -5.44 -15.54
C GLY A 94 13.71 -5.82 -16.08
N LEU A 95 14.39 -4.85 -16.69
CA LEU A 95 15.76 -5.04 -17.16
C LEU A 95 16.74 -4.86 -16.01
N VAL A 96 17.61 -5.86 -15.80
CA VAL A 96 18.77 -5.80 -14.92
C VAL A 96 20.00 -5.97 -15.80
N GLU A 97 20.78 -4.90 -15.94
CA GLU A 97 21.97 -4.86 -16.81
C GLU A 97 21.69 -5.34 -18.25
N GLY A 98 20.51 -4.98 -18.79
CA GLY A 98 20.09 -5.36 -20.15
C GLY A 98 19.46 -6.76 -20.27
N CYS A 99 19.46 -7.56 -19.20
CA CYS A 99 18.78 -8.84 -19.15
C CYS A 99 17.35 -8.68 -18.58
N LEU A 100 16.35 -9.27 -19.23
CA LEU A 100 14.99 -9.28 -18.71
C LEU A 100 14.88 -10.29 -17.56
N CYS A 101 14.59 -9.80 -16.36
CA CYS A 101 14.50 -10.61 -15.16
C CYS A 101 13.11 -10.54 -14.52
N ASP A 102 12.71 -11.64 -13.88
CA ASP A 102 11.62 -11.68 -12.92
C ASP A 102 12.20 -11.37 -11.53
N VAL A 103 11.79 -10.26 -10.95
CA VAL A 103 12.25 -9.78 -9.65
C VAL A 103 11.16 -10.04 -8.62
N VAL A 104 11.55 -10.68 -7.52
CA VAL A 104 10.67 -10.96 -6.38
C VAL A 104 11.32 -10.41 -5.12
N CYS A 105 10.63 -9.51 -4.42
CA CYS A 105 11.08 -8.94 -3.16
C CYS A 105 10.11 -9.31 -2.05
N THR A 106 10.57 -10.06 -1.05
CA THR A 106 9.78 -10.36 0.15
C THR A 106 10.06 -9.32 1.21
N GLY A 107 9.00 -8.79 1.81
CA GLY A 107 9.12 -7.78 2.84
C GLY A 107 7.92 -7.73 3.77
N ARG A 108 7.83 -6.62 4.48
CA ARG A 108 6.76 -6.34 5.42
C ARG A 108 6.38 -4.87 5.27
N PHE A 109 5.12 -4.60 4.96
CA PHE A 109 4.56 -3.27 5.13
C PHE A 109 4.40 -2.97 6.61
N TYR A 110 4.76 -1.75 6.99
CA TYR A 110 4.69 -1.24 8.36
C TYR A 110 3.96 0.09 8.30
N ASP A 111 2.63 0.01 8.37
CA ASP A 111 1.73 1.10 8.08
C ASP A 111 1.24 1.75 9.39
N PHE A 112 1.17 3.09 9.39
CA PHE A 112 0.66 3.88 10.51
C PHE A 112 -0.70 4.45 10.16
N PHE A 113 -1.67 4.27 11.05
CA PHE A 113 -3.04 4.71 10.85
C PHE A 113 -3.50 5.65 11.94
N GLU A 114 -4.40 6.55 11.57
CA GLU A 114 -5.16 7.41 12.46
C GLU A 114 -6.61 7.43 11.99
N GLU A 115 -7.55 7.25 12.91
CA GLU A 115 -8.99 7.42 12.67
C GLU A 115 -9.36 8.90 12.84
N ARG A 116 -9.94 9.50 11.81
CA ARG A 116 -10.39 10.90 11.79
C ARG A 116 -11.84 10.95 11.35
N GLN A 117 -12.70 11.55 12.19
CA GLN A 117 -14.13 11.70 11.88
C GLN A 117 -14.82 10.36 11.52
N GLY A 118 -14.37 9.26 12.14
CA GLY A 118 -14.89 7.91 11.90
C GLY A 118 -14.32 7.19 10.68
N ARG A 119 -13.25 7.71 10.05
CA ARG A 119 -12.59 7.13 8.88
C ARG A 119 -11.10 6.91 9.09
#